data_AF-A0A101I984-F1
#
_entry.id   AF-A0A101I984-F1
#
_cell.length_a   1.000
_cell.length_b   1.000
_cell.length_c   1.000
_cell.angle_alpha   90.00
_cell.angle_beta   90.00
_cell.angle_gamma   90.00
#
_symmetry.space_group_name_H-M   'P 1'
#
loop_
_entity.id
_entity.type
_entity.pdbx_description
1 polymer ?
#
loop_
_entity_poly.entity_id
_entity_poly.type
_entity_poly.pdbx_seq_one_letter_code
_entity_poly.pdbx_strand_id
1 'polypeptide(L)'
;MNPDFSYEKKKIEFSSGYIFKGKHYRCSIIKYASLYKNCMKGTENVEVYHFSPRERAVGSILILHGLGTVNIPFLFWMGSHLASAGLQASVMILPGNYTRTASGSTSGKDFFSPDLRRLTVFWEQAVVDTMTTIDLLQQENIWWDNNCLFGYCLGGMV
;
A
#
# COMPACT_ATOMS: atom_id res chain seq x y z
N MET A 1 0.61 24.90 9.85
CA MET A 1 0.09 24.20 8.66
C MET A 1 -0.75 23.06 9.19
N ASN A 2 -2.01 22.97 8.81
CA ASN A 2 -2.91 21.92 9.30
C ASN A 2 -2.90 20.79 8.27
N PRO A 3 -2.60 19.54 8.67
CA PRO A 3 -2.62 18.44 7.73
C PRO A 3 -4.05 18.21 7.22
N ASP A 4 -4.18 17.88 5.94
CA ASP A 4 -5.43 17.55 5.25
C ASP A 4 -5.39 16.13 4.71
N PHE A 5 -6.23 15.28 5.28
CA PHE A 5 -6.40 13.87 4.87
C PHE A 5 -7.65 13.65 4.02
N SER A 6 -8.31 14.72 3.58
CA SER A 6 -9.54 14.61 2.80
C SER A 6 -9.27 14.13 1.37
N TYR A 7 -10.15 13.27 0.88
CA TYR A 7 -10.18 12.84 -0.51
C TYR A 7 -11.62 12.59 -0.94
N GLU A 8 -11.89 12.70 -2.23
CA GLU A 8 -13.20 12.44 -2.78
C GLU A 8 -13.36 10.95 -3.08
N LYS A 9 -14.29 10.28 -2.39
CA LYS A 9 -14.61 8.89 -2.68
C LYS A 9 -15.25 8.80 -4.06
N LYS A 10 -14.75 7.87 -4.87
CA LYS A 10 -15.25 7.56 -6.21
C LYS A 10 -14.89 6.13 -6.56
N LYS A 11 -15.47 5.61 -7.65
CA LYS A 11 -15.01 4.34 -8.23
C LYS A 11 -13.54 4.47 -8.62
N ILE A 12 -12.70 3.57 -8.12
CA ILE A 12 -11.27 3.58 -8.37
C ILE A 12 -11.01 2.69 -9.59
N GLU A 13 -10.55 3.32 -10.67
CA GLU A 13 -10.05 2.62 -11.85
C GLU A 13 -8.61 2.16 -11.57
N PHE A 14 -8.34 0.89 -11.84
CA PHE A 14 -7.06 0.27 -11.55
C PHE A 14 -6.65 -0.69 -12.66
N SER A 15 -5.35 -1.00 -12.69
CA SER A 15 -4.79 -2.09 -13.49
C SER A 15 -4.30 -3.18 -12.54
N SER A 16 -4.39 -4.44 -12.98
CA SER A 16 -3.89 -5.58 -12.21
C SER A 16 -3.24 -6.60 -13.14
N GLY A 17 -2.12 -7.17 -12.72
CA GLY A 17 -1.41 -8.20 -13.47
C GLY A 17 -0.71 -9.19 -12.55
N TYR A 18 -0.80 -10.49 -12.87
CA TYR A 18 -0.08 -11.52 -12.12
C TYR A 18 1.42 -11.44 -12.37
N ILE A 19 2.20 -11.37 -11.28
CA ILE A 19 3.66 -11.27 -11.33
C ILE A 19 4.34 -12.54 -10.83
N PHE A 20 3.73 -13.25 -9.87
CA PHE A 20 4.26 -14.51 -9.33
C PHE A 20 3.13 -15.49 -9.00
N LYS A 21 3.45 -16.79 -9.00
CA LYS A 21 2.54 -17.84 -8.53
C LYS A 21 3.30 -18.82 -7.65
N GLY A 22 2.71 -19.14 -6.51
CA GLY A 22 3.15 -20.24 -5.64
C GLY A 22 2.26 -21.46 -5.82
N LYS A 23 2.55 -22.51 -5.04
CA LYS A 23 1.72 -23.73 -4.99
C LYS A 23 0.31 -23.42 -4.48
N HIS A 24 0.20 -22.58 -3.45
CA HIS A 24 -1.06 -22.30 -2.74
C HIS A 24 -1.58 -20.86 -2.91
N TYR A 25 -0.82 -20.00 -3.59
CA TYR A 25 -1.19 -18.59 -3.78
C TYR A 25 -0.86 -18.09 -5.19
N ARG A 26 -1.39 -16.92 -5.52
CA ARG A 26 -1.00 -16.08 -6.67
C ARG A 26 -0.66 -14.69 -6.16
N CYS A 27 0.24 -13.99 -6.82
CA CYS A 27 0.54 -12.60 -6.53
C CYS A 27 0.29 -11.76 -7.77
N SER A 28 -0.56 -10.75 -7.63
CA SER A 28 -0.73 -9.68 -8.59
C SER A 28 -0.13 -8.38 -8.07
N ILE A 29 0.27 -7.52 -9.01
CA ILE A 29 0.48 -6.10 -8.74
C ILE A 29 -0.77 -5.35 -9.18
N ILE A 30 -1.36 -4.60 -8.25
CA ILE A 30 -2.48 -3.69 -8.48
C ILE A 30 -1.91 -2.27 -8.50
N LYS A 31 -2.26 -1.49 -9.51
CA LYS A 31 -1.86 -0.08 -9.64
C LYS A 31 -3.03 0.81 -9.96
N TYR A 32 -3.13 1.94 -9.25
CA TYR A 32 -4.14 2.96 -9.49
C TYR A 32 -3.59 4.35 -9.17
N ALA A 33 -4.19 5.40 -9.70
CA ALA A 33 -3.80 6.76 -9.40
C ALA A 33 -4.22 7.14 -7.96
N SER A 34 -3.28 7.66 -7.16
CA SER A 34 -3.57 8.19 -5.83
C SER A 34 -4.67 9.25 -5.92
N LEU A 35 -5.58 9.26 -4.94
CA LEU A 35 -6.61 10.30 -4.83
C LEU A 35 -6.14 11.51 -4.00
N TYR A 36 -4.89 11.49 -3.53
CA TYR A 36 -4.29 12.64 -2.87
C TYR A 36 -3.95 13.74 -3.88
N LYS A 37 -4.38 14.97 -3.61
CA LYS A 37 -4.35 16.07 -4.58
C LYS A 37 -2.94 16.62 -4.85
N ASN A 38 -2.04 16.51 -3.89
CA ASN A 38 -0.71 17.16 -3.95
C ASN A 38 0.42 16.13 -4.10
N CYS A 39 0.18 15.05 -4.85
CA CYS A 39 1.19 14.01 -5.07
C CYS A 39 2.51 14.58 -5.57
N MET A 40 3.61 14.09 -5.01
CA MET A 40 4.94 14.38 -5.54
C MET A 40 5.23 13.51 -6.76
N LYS A 41 6.02 14.04 -7.70
CA LYS A 41 6.44 13.25 -8.87
C LYS A 41 7.10 11.94 -8.45
N GLY A 42 6.68 10.81 -9.00
CA GLY A 42 7.11 9.45 -8.64
C GLY A 42 6.22 8.75 -7.61
N THR A 43 5.22 9.45 -7.04
CA THR A 43 4.30 8.89 -6.03
C THR A 43 2.85 8.81 -6.53
N GLU A 44 2.57 9.25 -7.75
CA GLU A 44 1.22 9.48 -8.26
C GLU A 44 0.41 8.18 -8.41
N ASN A 45 1.08 7.04 -8.59
CA ASN A 45 0.44 5.74 -8.68
C ASN A 45 0.69 4.96 -7.39
N VAL A 46 -0.39 4.53 -6.74
CA VAL A 46 -0.34 3.55 -5.65
C VAL A 46 -0.01 2.19 -6.24
N GLU A 47 0.87 1.46 -5.55
CA GLU A 47 1.25 0.10 -5.93
C GLU A 47 0.96 -0.84 -4.76
N VAL A 48 0.14 -1.86 -5.02
CA VAL A 48 -0.25 -2.87 -4.05
C VAL A 48 0.13 -4.24 -4.58
N TYR A 49 0.95 -4.97 -3.82
CA TYR A 49 1.28 -6.36 -4.09
C TYR A 49 0.27 -7.24 -3.38
N HIS A 50 -0.65 -7.82 -4.14
CA HIS A 50 -1.77 -8.57 -3.62
C HIS A 50 -1.51 -10.08 -3.76
N PHE A 51 -1.37 -10.77 -2.64
CA PHE A 51 -1.18 -12.21 -2.55
C PHE A 51 -2.52 -12.85 -2.21
N SER A 52 -3.05 -13.62 -3.15
CA SER A 52 -4.35 -14.30 -3.00
C SER A 52 -4.18 -15.80 -2.82
N PRO A 53 -4.90 -16.42 -1.86
CA PRO A 53 -5.00 -17.88 -1.79
C PRO A 53 -5.64 -18.43 -3.06
N ARG A 54 -5.30 -19.67 -3.43
CA ARG A 54 -6.00 -20.38 -4.52
C ARG A 54 -7.36 -20.91 -4.11
N GLU A 55 -7.51 -21.20 -2.81
CA GLU A 55 -8.78 -21.60 -2.22
C GLU A 55 -9.54 -20.38 -1.70
N ARG A 56 -10.74 -20.62 -1.16
CA ARG A 56 -11.56 -19.54 -0.60
C ARG A 56 -10.81 -18.88 0.57
N ALA A 57 -10.65 -17.57 0.48
CA ALA A 57 -10.03 -16.81 1.55
C ALA A 57 -10.89 -16.79 2.82
N VAL A 58 -10.25 -16.86 3.97
CA VAL A 58 -10.91 -16.84 5.29
C VAL A 58 -10.87 -15.46 5.94
N GLY A 59 -10.03 -14.55 5.42
CA GLY A 59 -9.89 -13.18 5.89
C GLY A 59 -8.97 -12.38 4.98
N SER A 60 -8.77 -11.11 5.33
CA SER A 60 -7.98 -10.15 4.55
C SER A 60 -7.04 -9.35 5.44
N ILE A 61 -5.85 -9.03 4.95
CA ILE A 61 -4.87 -8.22 5.65
C ILE A 61 -4.22 -7.22 4.70
N LEU A 62 -4.22 -5.94 5.09
CA LEU A 62 -3.43 -4.90 4.45
C LEU A 62 -2.19 -4.65 5.30
N ILE A 63 -1.02 -4.71 4.67
CA ILE A 63 0.29 -4.62 5.29
C ILE A 63 0.95 -3.32 4.85
N LEU A 64 1.26 -2.47 5.81
CA LEU A 64 2.02 -1.24 5.63
C LEU A 64 3.46 -1.45 6.10
N HIS A 65 4.39 -1.21 5.19
CA HIS A 65 5.80 -1.47 5.41
C HIS A 65 6.47 -0.32 6.21
N GLY A 66 7.68 -0.59 6.73
CA GLY A 66 8.46 0.42 7.45
C GLY A 66 9.28 1.31 6.52
N LEU A 67 9.95 2.31 7.08
CA LEU A 67 10.77 3.26 6.31
C LEU A 67 11.79 2.57 5.39
N GLY A 68 11.94 3.08 4.17
CA GLY A 68 12.96 2.63 3.24
C GLY A 68 12.57 1.36 2.48
N THR A 69 13.55 0.50 2.21
CA THR A 69 13.37 -0.69 1.35
C THR A 69 13.64 -2.02 2.04
N VAL A 70 14.34 -2.00 3.18
CA VAL A 70 14.94 -3.20 3.78
C VAL A 70 13.89 -4.22 4.25
N ASN A 71 12.76 -3.75 4.78
CA ASN A 71 11.71 -4.63 5.32
C ASN A 71 10.72 -5.14 4.26
N ILE A 72 10.71 -4.55 3.04
CA ILE A 72 9.72 -4.89 2.01
C ILE A 72 9.87 -6.33 1.51
N PRO A 73 11.08 -6.85 1.19
CA PRO A 73 11.23 -8.25 0.79
C PRO A 73 10.71 -9.24 1.84
N PHE A 74 10.93 -8.94 3.13
CA PHE A 74 10.41 -9.76 4.23
C PHE A 74 8.88 -9.71 4.29
N LEU A 75 8.28 -8.53 4.09
CA LEU A 75 6.82 -8.39 4.08
C LEU A 75 6.17 -9.04 2.85
N PHE A 76 6.85 -9.08 1.70
CA PHE A 76 6.42 -9.88 0.55
C PHE A 76 6.50 -11.39 0.86
N TRP A 77 7.58 -11.84 1.51
CA TRP A 77 7.69 -13.21 2.00
C TRP A 77 6.55 -13.53 2.96
N MET A 78 6.24 -12.65 3.91
CA MET A 78 5.12 -12.79 4.84
C MET A 78 3.77 -12.85 4.12
N GLY A 79 3.53 -11.96 3.15
CA GLY A 79 2.32 -11.96 2.33
C GLY A 79 2.11 -13.31 1.60
N SER A 80 3.18 -13.91 1.08
CA SER A 80 3.10 -15.22 0.44
C SER A 80 2.77 -16.37 1.42
N HIS A 81 3.24 -16.29 2.67
CA HIS A 81 2.94 -17.29 3.71
C HIS A 81 1.50 -17.15 4.21
N LEU A 82 1.04 -15.93 4.45
CA LEU A 82 -0.34 -15.65 4.86
C LEU A 82 -1.34 -16.09 3.77
N ALA A 83 -1.03 -15.81 2.50
CA ALA A 83 -1.84 -16.28 1.38
C ALA A 83 -1.83 -17.80 1.23
N SER A 84 -0.70 -18.45 1.48
CA SER A 84 -0.65 -19.92 1.51
C SER A 84 -1.48 -20.52 2.65
N ALA A 85 -1.68 -19.77 3.74
CA ALA A 85 -2.50 -20.14 4.88
C ALA A 85 -3.99 -19.72 4.75
N GLY A 86 -4.40 -19.14 3.62
CA GLY A 86 -5.81 -18.82 3.34
C GLY A 86 -6.21 -17.35 3.53
N LEU A 87 -5.29 -16.44 3.81
CA LEU A 87 -5.59 -15.00 3.92
C LEU A 87 -5.34 -14.25 2.61
N GLN A 88 -6.23 -13.33 2.23
CA GLN A 88 -5.87 -12.30 1.25
C GLN A 88 -4.83 -11.37 1.89
N ALA A 89 -3.63 -11.27 1.34
CA ALA A 89 -2.59 -10.40 1.90
C ALA A 89 -2.16 -9.34 0.88
N SER A 90 -2.47 -8.09 1.17
CA SER A 90 -2.12 -6.93 0.33
C SER A 90 -0.97 -6.15 0.98
N VAL A 91 0.15 -5.98 0.29
CA VAL A 91 1.27 -5.13 0.75
C VAL A 91 1.26 -3.86 -0.07
N MET A 92 0.90 -2.72 0.54
CA MET A 92 0.93 -1.41 -0.13
C MET A 92 2.31 -0.79 0.00
N ILE A 93 2.87 -0.31 -1.11
CA ILE A 93 4.08 0.51 -1.08
C ILE A 93 3.69 1.94 -0.67
N LEU A 94 4.23 2.43 0.44
CA LEU A 94 4.01 3.79 0.94
C LEU A 94 4.68 4.80 0.00
N PRO A 95 4.09 6.01 -0.18
CA PRO A 95 4.67 7.04 -1.06
C PRO A 95 6.08 7.41 -0.59
N GLY A 96 6.98 7.75 -1.50
CA GLY A 96 8.37 8.11 -1.13
C GLY A 96 9.26 6.94 -0.73
N ASN A 97 8.80 5.69 -0.86
CA ASN A 97 9.59 4.50 -0.56
C ASN A 97 9.65 3.56 -1.77
N TYR A 98 10.72 2.77 -1.85
CA TYR A 98 10.90 1.68 -2.82
C TYR A 98 10.58 2.12 -4.27
N THR A 99 9.67 1.43 -4.95
CA THR A 99 9.23 1.73 -6.31
C THR A 99 8.44 3.04 -6.43
N ARG A 100 7.94 3.59 -5.32
CA ARG A 100 7.24 4.87 -5.23
C ARG A 100 8.13 5.99 -4.66
N THR A 101 9.45 5.86 -4.77
CA THR A 101 10.39 6.92 -4.36
C THR A 101 10.15 8.16 -5.22
N ALA A 102 10.05 9.33 -4.58
CA ALA A 102 9.85 10.58 -5.31
C ALA A 102 11.05 10.90 -6.22
N SER A 103 10.76 11.51 -7.37
CA SER A 103 11.77 11.87 -8.38
C SER A 103 12.85 12.77 -7.77
N GLY A 104 14.11 12.40 -7.96
CA GLY A 104 15.26 13.11 -7.38
C GLY A 104 15.46 12.89 -5.88
N SER A 105 14.75 11.93 -5.27
CA SER A 105 14.86 11.60 -3.85
C SER A 105 15.45 10.20 -3.62
N THR A 106 15.50 9.78 -2.36
CA THR A 106 15.91 8.45 -1.93
C THR A 106 14.83 7.86 -1.04
N SER A 107 14.62 6.54 -1.14
CA SER A 107 13.58 5.81 -0.41
C SER A 107 13.55 6.17 1.09
N GLY A 108 12.40 6.62 1.58
CA GLY A 108 12.13 6.96 2.98
C GLY A 108 12.59 8.37 3.40
N LYS A 109 13.48 9.03 2.65
CA LYS A 109 14.06 10.32 3.04
C LYS A 109 13.00 11.39 3.34
N ASP A 110 11.93 11.41 2.57
CA ASP A 110 10.99 12.53 2.56
C ASP A 110 10.03 12.57 3.76
N PHE A 111 9.84 11.45 4.47
CA PHE A 111 9.12 11.41 5.75
C PHE A 111 9.83 12.17 6.88
N PHE A 112 11.13 12.47 6.70
CA PHE A 112 11.97 13.20 7.64
C PHE A 112 12.62 14.42 6.97
N SER A 113 11.94 15.01 5.98
CA SER A 113 12.45 16.21 5.30
C SER A 113 12.55 17.40 6.26
N PRO A 114 13.62 18.21 6.19
CA PRO A 114 13.68 19.49 6.89
C PRO A 114 12.70 20.52 6.31
N ASP A 115 12.20 20.30 5.10
CA ASP A 115 11.08 21.07 4.55
C ASP A 115 9.77 20.50 5.08
N LEU A 116 9.16 21.21 6.03
CA LEU A 116 7.91 20.81 6.67
C LEU A 116 6.75 20.64 5.68
N ARG A 117 6.72 21.37 4.57
CA ARG A 117 5.66 21.20 3.56
C ARG A 117 5.83 19.86 2.88
N ARG A 118 7.06 19.57 2.47
CA ARG A 118 7.41 18.29 1.86
C ARG A 118 7.10 17.16 2.82
N LEU A 119 7.57 17.23 4.06
CA LEU A 119 7.27 16.21 5.09
C LEU A 119 5.77 15.99 5.22
N THR A 120 4.97 17.05 5.37
CA THR A 120 3.52 16.97 5.55
C THR A 120 2.84 16.26 4.38
N VAL A 121 3.25 16.57 3.14
CA VAL A 121 2.72 15.93 1.92
C VAL A 121 2.87 14.40 1.94
N PHE A 122 4.02 13.86 2.35
CA PHE A 122 4.21 12.41 2.38
C PHE A 122 3.37 11.72 3.45
N TRP A 123 3.19 12.37 4.61
CA TRP A 123 2.31 11.86 5.67
C TRP A 123 0.84 11.89 5.26
N GLU A 124 0.36 13.01 4.68
CA GLU A 124 -1.00 13.12 4.17
C GLU A 124 -1.28 12.07 3.09
N GLN A 125 -0.38 11.96 2.12
CA GLN A 125 -0.51 11.00 1.03
C GLN A 125 -0.50 9.55 1.54
N ALA A 126 0.32 9.21 2.53
CA ALA A 126 0.35 7.86 3.09
C ALA A 126 -0.98 7.44 3.73
N VAL A 127 -1.62 8.36 4.47
CA VAL A 127 -2.93 8.12 5.08
C VAL A 127 -4.01 8.02 3.99
N VAL A 128 -4.04 8.95 3.04
CA VAL A 128 -5.01 8.95 1.93
C VAL A 128 -4.86 7.70 1.05
N ASP A 129 -3.64 7.29 0.72
CA ASP A 129 -3.38 6.08 -0.06
C ASP A 129 -3.82 4.82 0.69
N THR A 130 -3.63 4.78 2.02
CA THR A 130 -4.11 3.67 2.85
C THR A 130 -5.64 3.58 2.83
N MET A 131 -6.33 4.69 3.06
CA MET A 131 -7.79 4.74 3.04
C MET A 131 -8.36 4.39 1.67
N THR A 132 -7.77 4.91 0.59
CA THR A 132 -8.20 4.60 -0.78
C THR A 132 -7.86 3.17 -1.21
N THR A 133 -6.78 2.59 -0.67
CA THR A 133 -6.50 1.17 -0.87
C THR A 133 -7.58 0.33 -0.22
N ILE A 134 -7.99 0.66 1.01
CA ILE A 134 -9.11 -0.03 1.67
C ILE A 134 -10.40 0.13 0.85
N ASP A 135 -10.72 1.34 0.37
CA ASP A 135 -11.88 1.57 -0.51
C ASP A 135 -11.81 0.71 -1.78
N LEU A 136 -10.64 0.59 -2.42
CA LEU A 136 -10.44 -0.27 -3.59
C LEU A 136 -10.62 -1.76 -3.24
N LEU A 137 -10.04 -2.21 -2.12
CA LEU A 137 -10.18 -3.59 -1.70
C LEU A 137 -11.64 -3.92 -1.33
N GLN A 138 -12.40 -2.96 -0.79
CA GLN A 138 -13.84 -3.11 -0.57
C GLN A 138 -14.61 -3.16 -1.89
N GLN A 139 -14.30 -2.27 -2.84
CA GLN A 139 -14.89 -2.24 -4.19
C GLN A 139 -14.76 -3.61 -4.88
N GLU A 140 -13.60 -4.26 -4.74
CA GLU A 140 -13.31 -5.55 -5.37
C GLU A 140 -13.70 -6.77 -4.51
N ASN A 141 -14.42 -6.57 -3.41
CA ASN A 141 -14.79 -7.62 -2.45
C ASN A 141 -13.59 -8.41 -1.89
N ILE A 142 -12.44 -7.76 -1.76
CA ILE A 142 -11.20 -8.29 -1.16
C ILE A 142 -11.12 -7.96 0.34
N TRP A 143 -11.80 -6.90 0.79
CA TRP A 143 -11.84 -6.45 2.18
C TRP A 143 -13.27 -6.56 2.75
N TRP A 144 -13.47 -7.44 3.73
CA TRP A 144 -14.76 -7.76 4.36
C TRP A 144 -14.57 -8.00 5.87
N ASP A 145 -15.62 -8.36 6.60
CA ASP A 145 -15.69 -8.42 8.08
C ASP A 145 -14.46 -9.00 8.82
N ASN A 146 -13.82 -10.06 8.31
CA ASN A 146 -12.60 -10.62 8.90
C ASN A 146 -11.34 -9.98 8.29
N ASN A 147 -11.14 -8.69 8.53
CA ASN A 147 -10.01 -7.91 8.01
C ASN A 147 -9.06 -7.44 9.12
N CYS A 148 -7.82 -7.13 8.73
CA CYS A 148 -6.80 -6.59 9.61
C CYS A 148 -5.92 -5.57 8.86
N LEU A 149 -5.62 -4.44 9.50
CA LEU A 149 -4.57 -3.53 9.08
C LEU A 149 -3.34 -3.77 9.95
N PHE A 150 -2.23 -4.16 9.34
CA PHE A 150 -0.96 -4.39 10.02
C PHE A 150 0.09 -3.38 9.56
N GLY A 151 0.72 -2.71 10.51
CA GLY A 151 1.75 -1.71 10.25
C GLY A 151 3.06 -2.04 10.95
N TYR A 152 4.17 -1.96 10.22
CA TYR A 152 5.52 -2.09 10.78
C TYR A 152 6.25 -0.74 10.77
N CYS A 153 6.76 -0.30 11.93
CA CYS A 153 7.54 0.94 12.06
C CYS A 153 6.76 2.15 11.49
N LEU A 154 7.24 2.79 10.42
CA LEU A 154 6.53 3.88 9.73
C LEU A 154 5.08 3.48 9.41
N GLY A 155 4.88 2.28 8.86
CA GLY A 155 3.54 1.80 8.52
C GLY A 155 2.65 1.54 9.73
N GLY A 156 3.18 1.47 10.96
CA GLY A 156 2.38 1.41 12.18
C GLY A 156 2.03 2.80 12.74
N MET A 157 2.68 3.86 12.26
CA MET A 157 2.33 5.24 12.58
C MET A 157 1.29 5.80 11.60
N VAL A 158 1.33 5.35 10.34
CA VAL A 158 0.33 5.61 9.29
C VAL A 158 -0.96 4.86 9.62
#